data_AF-A0A397AMF6-F1
#
_entry.id   AF-A0A397AMF6-F1
#
_cell.length_a   1.000
_cell.length_b   1.000
_cell.length_c   1.000
_cell.angle_alpha   90.00
_cell.angle_beta   90.00
_cell.angle_gamma   90.00
#
_symmetry.space_group_name_H-M   'P 1'
#
loop_
_entity.id
_entity.type
_entity.pdbx_description
1 polymer ?
#
loop_
_entity_poly.entity_id
_entity_poly.type
_entity_poly.pdbx_seq_one_letter_code
_entity_poly.pdbx_strand_id
1 'polypeptide(L)'
;MIALPPCTVYSYPISFNPTERSQYEALEVAAKRHLQHLLDTNSFERQYATVLEMMMRLRQTCNHLSLCPSNYLQKLRQGVAQETPLSTVDYSTEAVQTLVEILREATDTGEDCAICMDPLQDAYVPLHYLLKYPHLDIWSNLSLYKD
;
A
#
# COMPACT_ATOMS: atom_id res chain seq x y z
N MET A 1 14.25 -37.06 14.05
CA MET A 1 14.59 -35.63 13.85
C MET A 1 15.84 -35.57 12.99
N ILE A 2 15.77 -34.95 11.82
CA ILE A 2 16.93 -34.74 10.94
C ILE A 2 17.60 -33.43 11.36
N ALA A 3 18.89 -33.46 11.65
CA ALA A 3 19.65 -32.25 11.96
C ALA A 3 19.89 -31.46 10.67
N LEU A 4 19.41 -30.21 10.64
CA LEU A 4 19.67 -29.32 9.53
C LEU A 4 21.13 -28.82 9.58
N PRO A 5 21.78 -28.66 8.42
CA PRO A 5 23.12 -28.10 8.37
C PRO A 5 23.14 -26.65 8.90
N PRO A 6 24.29 -26.19 9.42
CA PRO A 6 24.42 -24.84 9.94
C PRO A 6 24.24 -23.79 8.83
N CYS A 7 23.53 -22.71 9.14
CA CYS A 7 23.34 -21.58 8.24
C CYS A 7 24.45 -20.53 8.49
N THR A 8 25.18 -20.16 7.43
CA THR A 8 26.17 -19.08 7.48
C THR A 8 25.64 -17.84 6.76
N VAL A 9 25.58 -16.71 7.46
CA VAL A 9 25.08 -15.44 6.92
C VAL A 9 26.27 -14.49 6.67
N TYR A 10 26.34 -13.92 5.47
CA TYR A 10 27.34 -12.94 5.09
C TYR A 10 26.68 -11.61 4.74
N SER A 11 27.30 -10.49 5.09
CA SER A 11 26.84 -9.14 4.74
C SER A 11 27.90 -8.45 3.88
N TYR A 12 27.50 -7.98 2.71
CA TYR A 12 28.36 -7.26 1.78
C TYR A 12 27.84 -5.84 1.58
N PRO A 13 28.59 -4.80 1.97
CA PRO A 13 28.19 -3.43 1.73
C PRO A 13 28.34 -3.11 0.23
N ILE A 14 27.32 -2.48 -0.34
CA ILE A 14 27.30 -2.04 -1.74
C ILE A 14 27.29 -0.52 -1.76
N SER A 15 28.19 0.05 -2.57
CA SER A 15 28.27 1.50 -2.79
C SER A 15 27.48 1.90 -4.02
N PHE A 16 26.67 2.95 -3.90
CA PHE A 16 26.01 3.55 -5.05
C PHE A 16 26.99 4.24 -5.98
N ASN A 17 26.70 4.20 -7.27
CA ASN A 17 27.35 5.05 -8.23
C ASN A 17 26.94 6.54 -8.02
N PRO A 18 27.65 7.51 -8.60
CA PRO A 18 27.36 8.93 -8.37
C PRO A 18 25.92 9.35 -8.75
N THR A 19 25.37 8.75 -9.80
CA THR A 19 24.00 9.04 -10.27
C THR A 19 22.96 8.51 -9.30
N GLU A 20 23.10 7.24 -8.88
CA GLU A 20 22.24 6.60 -7.88
C GLU A 20 22.28 7.35 -6.55
N ARG A 21 23.49 7.75 -6.11
CA ARG A 21 23.67 8.54 -4.89
C ARG A 21 22.90 9.85 -4.95
N SER A 22 23.07 10.60 -6.04
CA SER A 22 22.40 11.89 -6.25
C SER A 22 20.88 11.76 -6.25
N GLN A 23 20.33 10.75 -6.93
CA GLN A 23 18.89 10.51 -6.96
C GLN A 23 18.34 10.07 -5.59
N TYR A 24 19.06 9.19 -4.89
CA TYR A 24 18.71 8.75 -3.55
C TYR A 24 18.68 9.93 -2.57
N GLU A 25 19.73 10.75 -2.54
CA GLU A 25 19.84 11.91 -1.65
C GLU A 25 18.74 12.94 -1.94
N ALA A 26 18.45 13.21 -3.22
CA ALA A 26 17.38 14.12 -3.60
C ALA A 26 16.01 13.64 -3.09
N LEU A 27 15.77 12.33 -3.12
CA LEU A 27 14.56 11.72 -2.58
C LEU A 27 14.53 11.74 -1.05
N GLU A 28 15.65 11.41 -0.40
CA GLU A 28 15.78 11.39 1.05
C GLU A 28 15.52 12.78 1.66
N VAL A 29 16.10 13.84 1.07
CA VAL A 29 15.89 15.22 1.52
C VAL A 29 14.41 15.61 1.40
N ALA A 30 13.77 15.26 0.29
CA ALA A 30 12.34 15.54 0.09
C ALA A 30 11.46 14.78 1.10
N ALA A 31 11.75 13.50 1.34
CA ALA A 31 11.04 12.66 2.30
C ALA A 31 11.20 13.17 3.74
N LYS A 32 12.41 13.56 4.14
CA LYS A 32 12.67 14.14 5.47
C LYS A 32 11.90 15.45 5.67
N ARG A 33 11.89 16.33 4.68
CA ARG A 33 11.10 17.58 4.73
C ARG A 33 9.61 17.29 4.89
N HIS A 34 9.07 16.34 4.14
CA HIS A 34 7.67 15.97 4.24
C HIS A 34 7.35 15.36 5.60
N LEU A 35 8.19 14.45 6.11
CA LEU A 35 8.04 13.88 7.45
C LEU A 35 8.08 14.96 8.54
N GLN A 36 8.99 15.93 8.46
CA GLN A 36 9.03 17.06 9.39
C GLN A 36 7.72 17.86 9.37
N HIS A 37 7.19 18.15 8.18
CA HIS A 37 5.89 18.81 8.06
C HIS A 37 4.74 18.02 8.73
N LEU A 38 4.74 16.69 8.59
CA LEU A 38 3.73 15.83 9.25
C LEU A 38 3.86 15.84 10.78
N LEU A 39 5.09 15.94 11.30
CA LEU A 39 5.35 16.05 12.73
C LEU A 39 4.92 17.43 13.25
N ASP A 40 5.26 18.50 12.54
CA ASP A 40 4.92 19.88 12.90
C ASP A 40 3.39 20.12 12.91
N THR A 41 2.67 19.48 11.99
CA THR A 41 1.20 19.56 11.88
C THR A 41 0.48 18.52 12.73
N ASN A 42 1.20 17.69 13.48
CA ASN A 42 0.68 16.57 14.27
C ASN A 42 -0.25 15.64 13.47
N SER A 43 0.03 15.46 12.17
CA SER A 43 -0.76 14.67 11.23
C SER A 43 -0.15 13.31 10.90
N PHE A 44 0.94 12.94 11.59
CA PHE A 44 1.68 11.69 11.39
C PHE A 44 0.79 10.45 11.42
N GLU A 45 -0.08 10.30 12.43
CA GLU A 45 -0.93 9.11 12.57
C GLU A 45 -1.93 8.96 11.42
N ARG A 46 -2.49 10.07 10.95
CA ARG A 46 -3.44 10.09 9.82
C ARG A 46 -2.78 9.76 8.50
N GLN A 47 -1.47 10.01 8.39
CA GLN A 47 -0.69 9.88 7.17
C GLN A 47 0.41 8.81 7.29
N TYR A 48 0.24 7.85 8.21
CA TYR A 48 1.22 6.79 8.45
C TYR A 48 1.49 5.96 7.19
N ALA A 49 0.44 5.69 6.39
CA ALA A 49 0.58 5.02 5.09
C ALA A 49 1.50 5.79 4.12
N THR A 50 1.41 7.12 4.09
CA THR A 50 2.29 8.00 3.31
C THR A 50 3.74 7.89 3.78
N VAL A 51 3.97 7.83 5.09
CA VAL A 51 5.32 7.63 5.65
C VAL A 51 5.90 6.28 5.24
N LEU A 52 5.10 5.21 5.33
CA LEU A 52 5.51 3.89 4.88
C LEU A 52 5.80 3.87 3.37
N GLU A 53 5.01 4.57 2.57
CA GLU A 53 5.27 4.70 1.13
C GLU A 53 6.63 5.39 0.89
N MET A 54 6.92 6.51 1.56
CA MET A 54 8.22 7.20 1.43
C MET A 54 9.38 6.28 1.78
N MET A 55 9.28 5.54 2.88
CA MET A 55 10.29 4.56 3.29
C MET A 55 10.45 3.44 2.26
N MET A 56 9.35 2.95 1.71
CA MET A 56 9.36 1.93 0.66
C MET A 56 10.08 2.45 -0.59
N ARG A 57 9.78 3.67 -1.04
CA ARG A 57 10.43 4.26 -2.22
C ARG A 57 11.94 4.42 -2.04
N LEU A 58 12.38 4.84 -0.85
CA LEU A 58 13.81 4.89 -0.52
C LEU A 58 14.45 3.50 -0.56
N ARG A 59 13.78 2.46 -0.07
CA ARG A 59 14.29 1.08 -0.16
C ARG A 59 14.34 0.56 -1.59
N GLN A 60 13.37 0.93 -2.42
CA GLN A 60 13.34 0.59 -3.85
C GLN A 60 14.54 1.19 -4.58
N THR A 61 14.85 2.47 -4.35
CA THR A 61 16.00 3.12 -4.99
C THR A 61 17.35 2.57 -4.53
N CYS A 62 17.44 1.98 -3.33
CA CYS A 62 18.64 1.24 -2.91
C CYS A 62 18.89 -0.02 -3.75
N ASN A 63 17.85 -0.64 -4.31
CA ASN A 63 17.99 -1.82 -5.16
C ASN A 63 18.19 -1.42 -6.63
N HIS A 64 17.29 -0.60 -7.18
CA HIS A 64 17.39 -0.09 -8.54
C HIS A 64 16.47 1.13 -8.74
N LEU A 65 16.94 2.14 -9.48
CA LEU A 65 16.21 3.41 -9.66
C LEU A 65 14.86 3.25 -10.38
N SER A 66 14.74 2.28 -11.28
CA SER A 66 13.48 2.03 -12.02
C SER A 66 12.33 1.47 -11.18
N LEU A 67 12.62 0.97 -9.97
CA LEU A 67 11.59 0.46 -9.06
C LEU A 67 10.79 1.59 -8.40
N CYS A 68 11.34 2.81 -8.41
CA CYS A 68 10.64 4.01 -7.97
C CYS A 68 10.05 4.75 -9.18
N PRO A 69 8.78 5.16 -9.15
CA PRO A 69 8.20 5.96 -10.22
C PRO A 69 9.02 7.24 -10.47
N SER A 70 9.35 7.52 -11.72
CA SER A 70 10.19 8.68 -12.10
C SER A 70 9.59 10.03 -11.66
N ASN A 71 8.27 10.10 -11.55
CA ASN A 71 7.54 11.29 -11.07
C ASN A 71 7.39 11.37 -9.55
N TYR A 72 7.83 10.36 -8.78
CA TYR A 72 7.61 10.33 -7.34
C TYR A 72 8.30 11.50 -6.62
N LEU A 73 9.53 11.82 -7.00
CA LEU A 73 10.25 12.96 -6.43
C LEU A 73 9.51 14.28 -6.67
N GLN A 74 8.93 14.45 -7.86
CA GLN A 74 8.13 15.62 -8.20
C GLN A 74 6.84 15.65 -7.36
N LYS A 75 6.14 14.51 -7.25
CA LYS A 75 4.94 14.38 -6.40
C LYS A 75 5.23 14.73 -4.95
N LEU A 76 6.34 14.25 -4.40
CA LEU A 76 6.70 14.49 -3.00
C LEU A 76 7.01 15.97 -2.73
N ARG A 77 7.63 16.66 -3.70
CA ARG A 77 7.85 18.11 -3.64
C ARG A 77 6.56 18.92 -3.74
N GLN A 78 5.58 18.43 -4.50
CA GLN A 78 4.28 19.07 -4.70
C GLN A 78 3.29 18.76 -3.56
N GLY A 79 3.36 17.58 -2.97
CA GLY A 79 2.43 17.05 -1.95
C GLY A 79 2.50 17.74 -0.59
N VAL A 80 3.45 18.66 -0.38
CA VAL A 80 3.39 19.60 0.76
C VAL A 80 2.25 20.62 0.59
N ALA A 81 1.74 20.82 -0.63
CA ALA A 81 0.70 21.80 -0.94
C ALA A 81 -0.71 21.22 -1.12
N GLN A 82 -0.84 19.89 -1.20
CA GLN A 82 -2.14 19.23 -1.37
C GLN A 82 -2.22 18.07 -0.40
N GLU A 83 -2.79 18.34 0.78
CA GLU A 83 -3.61 17.34 1.44
C GLU A 83 -4.62 16.89 0.37
N THR A 84 -4.40 15.74 -0.27
CA THR A 84 -5.53 15.03 -0.85
C THR A 84 -6.42 14.76 0.35
N PRO A 85 -7.60 15.40 0.46
CA PRO A 85 -8.58 14.89 1.40
C PRO A 85 -8.69 13.41 1.06
N LEU A 86 -8.68 12.52 2.06
CA LEU A 86 -9.13 11.15 1.86
C LEU A 86 -10.35 11.25 0.97
N SER A 87 -10.21 10.93 -0.32
CA SER A 87 -11.30 11.06 -1.26
C SER A 87 -12.33 10.13 -0.67
N THR A 88 -13.44 10.69 -0.21
CA THR A 88 -14.59 9.91 0.24
C THR A 88 -14.84 8.97 -0.93
N VAL A 89 -14.43 7.70 -0.76
CA VAL A 89 -14.60 6.68 -1.77
C VAL A 89 -16.09 6.68 -2.02
N ASP A 90 -16.49 7.07 -3.22
CA ASP A 90 -17.88 7.02 -3.61
C ASP A 90 -18.23 5.54 -3.68
N TYR A 91 -18.84 5.04 -2.61
CA TYR A 91 -19.40 3.69 -2.56
C TYR A 91 -20.67 3.58 -3.41
N SER A 92 -20.77 4.37 -4.48
CA SER A 92 -21.81 4.22 -5.47
C SER A 92 -21.80 2.76 -5.93
N THR A 93 -23.01 2.22 -6.01
CA THR A 93 -23.25 0.78 -6.14
C THR A 93 -22.53 0.15 -7.34
N GLU A 94 -22.27 0.93 -8.39
CA GLU A 94 -21.60 0.47 -9.62
C GLU A 94 -20.11 0.12 -9.38
N ALA A 95 -19.33 0.98 -8.72
CA ALA A 95 -17.91 0.72 -8.47
C ALA A 95 -17.70 -0.49 -7.54
N VAL A 96 -18.59 -0.65 -6.55
CA VAL A 96 -18.60 -1.81 -5.66
C VAL A 96 -19.02 -3.08 -6.42
N GLN A 97 -20.01 -2.99 -7.31
CA GLN A 97 -20.43 -4.12 -8.15
C GLN A 97 -19.30 -4.59 -9.07
N THR A 98 -18.62 -3.68 -9.76
CA THR A 98 -17.48 -4.05 -10.62
C THR A 98 -16.35 -4.71 -9.82
N LEU A 99 -16.04 -4.20 -8.61
CA LEU A 99 -15.05 -4.85 -7.75
C LEU A 99 -15.47 -6.27 -7.34
N VAL A 100 -16.74 -6.47 -7.01
CA VAL A 100 -17.29 -7.78 -6.67
C VAL A 100 -17.23 -8.74 -7.86
N GLU A 101 -17.49 -8.27 -9.08
CA GLU A 101 -17.38 -9.08 -10.30
C GLU A 101 -15.94 -9.53 -10.55
N ILE A 102 -14.95 -8.63 -10.42
CA ILE A 102 -13.53 -8.96 -10.57
C ILE A 102 -13.09 -10.00 -9.53
N LEU A 103 -13.53 -9.84 -8.27
CA LEU A 103 -13.19 -10.78 -7.20
C LEU A 103 -13.82 -12.16 -7.41
N ARG A 104 -15.03 -12.22 -7.98
CA ARG A 104 -15.68 -13.49 -8.36
C ARG A 104 -14.93 -14.16 -9.50
N GLU A 105 -14.57 -13.41 -10.54
CA GLU A 105 -13.80 -13.94 -11.66
C GLU A 105 -12.46 -14.52 -11.19
N ALA A 106 -11.72 -13.81 -10.32
CA ALA A 106 -10.46 -14.29 -9.74
C ALA A 106 -10.64 -15.57 -8.90
N THR A 107 -11.78 -15.72 -8.22
CA THR A 107 -12.13 -16.93 -7.47
C THR A 107 -12.45 -18.09 -8.41
N ASP A 108 -13.23 -17.84 -9.46
CA ASP A 108 -13.64 -18.85 -10.45
C ASP A 108 -12.46 -19.35 -11.31
N THR A 109 -11.49 -18.48 -11.60
CA THR A 109 -10.26 -18.83 -12.32
C THR A 109 -9.23 -19.52 -11.43
N GLY A 110 -9.46 -19.56 -10.11
CA GLY A 110 -8.58 -20.20 -9.14
C GLY A 110 -7.26 -19.46 -8.95
N GLU A 111 -7.27 -18.12 -9.01
CA GLU A 111 -6.10 -17.32 -8.69
C GLU A 111 -5.67 -17.49 -7.22
N ASP A 112 -4.37 -17.42 -6.96
CA ASP A 112 -3.82 -17.54 -5.61
C ASP A 112 -3.79 -16.17 -4.91
N CYS A 113 -4.07 -16.17 -3.61
CA CYS A 113 -3.94 -14.99 -2.77
C CYS A 113 -2.48 -14.53 -2.70
N ALA A 114 -2.20 -13.27 -3.04
CA ALA A 114 -0.84 -12.71 -2.99
C ALA A 114 -0.23 -12.62 -1.57
N ILE A 115 -1.02 -12.88 -0.52
CA ILE A 115 -0.58 -12.82 0.89
C ILE A 115 -0.22 -14.21 1.40
N CYS A 116 -1.13 -15.19 1.28
CA CYS A 116 -0.93 -16.54 1.81
C CYS A 116 -0.54 -17.58 0.75
N MET A 117 -0.62 -17.23 -0.55
CA MET A 117 -0.37 -18.13 -1.69
C MET A 117 -1.31 -19.34 -1.74
N ASP A 118 -2.47 -19.26 -1.10
CA ASP A 118 -3.53 -20.26 -1.19
C ASP A 118 -4.56 -19.86 -2.25
N PRO A 119 -5.29 -20.83 -2.85
CA PRO A 119 -6.36 -20.54 -3.79
C PRO A 119 -7.40 -19.60 -3.17
N LEU A 120 -7.82 -18.59 -3.92
CA LEU A 120 -8.92 -17.71 -3.52
C LEU A 120 -10.21 -18.55 -3.44
N GLN A 121 -10.67 -18.85 -2.23
CA GLN A 121 -11.90 -19.63 -1.99
C GLN A 121 -13.03 -18.80 -1.38
N ASP A 122 -12.70 -17.71 -0.67
CA ASP A 122 -13.67 -16.82 -0.03
C ASP A 122 -13.10 -15.39 0.03
N ALA A 123 -13.20 -14.68 -1.10
CA ALA A 123 -12.75 -13.29 -1.20
C ALA A 123 -13.70 -12.36 -0.42
N TYR A 124 -13.57 -12.33 0.91
CA TYR A 124 -14.31 -11.38 1.73
C TYR A 124 -13.64 -10.01 1.68
N VAL A 125 -14.41 -8.97 1.35
CA VAL A 125 -14.00 -7.59 1.65
C VAL A 125 -14.06 -7.45 3.18
N PRO A 126 -12.96 -7.16 3.89
CA PRO A 126 -12.98 -7.07 5.34
C PRO A 126 -13.98 -6.00 5.79
N LEU A 127 -15.14 -6.47 6.27
CA LEU A 127 -16.28 -5.72 6.78
C LEU A 127 -15.93 -4.83 7.99
N HIS A 128 -14.68 -4.86 8.48
CA HIS A 128 -14.21 -4.02 9.58
C HIS A 128 -14.35 -2.51 9.27
N TYR A 129 -14.33 -2.11 7.99
CA TYR A 129 -14.62 -0.73 7.59
C TYR A 129 -16.11 -0.34 7.64
N LEU A 130 -17.03 -1.31 7.59
CA LEU A 130 -18.49 -1.05 7.61
C LEU A 130 -19.07 -0.93 9.02
N LEU A 131 -18.41 -1.49 10.05
CA LEU A 131 -18.83 -1.36 11.44
C LEU A 131 -18.71 0.07 12.01
N LYS A 132 -18.08 0.99 11.26
CA LYS A 132 -17.95 2.40 11.67
C LYS A 132 -19.16 3.27 11.27
N TYR A 133 -20.11 2.74 10.48
CA TYR A 133 -21.24 3.52 9.95
C TYR A 133 -22.58 2.76 10.09
N PRO A 134 -23.22 2.80 11.28
CA PRO A 134 -24.46 2.06 11.58
C PRO A 134 -25.73 2.62 10.90
N HIS A 135 -25.62 3.65 10.06
CA HIS A 135 -26.78 4.29 9.39
C HIS A 135 -26.99 3.83 7.95
N LEU A 136 -26.11 2.99 7.41
CA LEU A 136 -26.25 2.39 6.10
C LEU A 136 -26.83 0.99 6.29
N ASP A 137 -28.14 0.87 6.14
CA ASP A 137 -28.96 -0.32 6.37
C ASP A 137 -28.76 -1.40 5.29
N ILE A 138 -27.51 -1.71 4.97
CA ILE A 138 -27.08 -2.59 3.87
C ILE A 138 -27.38 -4.06 4.19
N TRP A 139 -27.60 -4.41 5.46
CA TRP A 139 -27.93 -5.76 5.92
C TRP A 139 -29.31 -6.25 5.44
N SER A 140 -30.22 -5.35 5.11
CA SER A 140 -31.55 -5.71 4.59
C SER A 140 -31.47 -6.36 3.20
N ASN A 141 -30.52 -5.93 2.35
CA ASN A 141 -30.35 -6.46 0.99
C ASN A 141 -29.53 -7.76 0.91
N LEU A 142 -28.74 -8.10 1.95
CA LEU A 142 -28.01 -9.37 1.97
C LEU A 142 -28.86 -10.56 2.44
N SER A 143 -30.08 -10.33 2.94
CA SER A 143 -31.02 -11.42 3.27
C SER A 143 -31.54 -12.18 2.03
N LEU A 144 -31.29 -11.67 0.82
CA LEU A 144 -31.66 -12.27 -0.46
C LEU A 144 -30.63 -13.27 -1.02
N TYR A 145 -29.49 -13.46 -0.34
CA TYR A 145 -28.41 -14.36 -0.80
C TYR A 145 -28.11 -15.47 0.21
N LYS A 146 -29.15 -15.99 0.87
CA LYS A 146 -29.11 -17.29 1.55
C LYS A 146 -30.11 -18.23 0.89
N ASP A 147 -29.64 -18.90 -0.15
CA ASP A 147 -30.02 -20.26 -0.52
C ASP A 147 -28.74 -21.01 -0.90
#